data_AF-A0A223CYE7-F1
#
_entry.id   AF-A0A223CYE7-F1
#
_cell.length_a   1.000
_cell.length_b   1.000
_cell.length_c   1.000
_cell.angle_alpha   90.00
_cell.angle_beta   90.00
_cell.angle_gamma   90.00
#
_symmetry.space_group_name_H-M   'P 1'
#
loop_
_entity.id
_entity.type
_entity.pdbx_description
1 polymer ?
#
loop_
_entity_poly.entity_id
_entity_poly.type
_entity_poly.pdbx_seq_one_letter_code
_entity_poly.pdbx_strand_id
1 'polypeptide(L)'
;MKKVLLAVLLAAVIALPVQDQTRTNSFPNHDKHHALLRLEDVSPGGSYATLDDLGRLRAVFDYLQAENVPIHLAVIPRSKLLQADGTWIEKGIDDPHPDQHLHAFIKLLQDAQQNGAVLGMHGYTHQYGDRKRGDGWHDTGVGYEFDLQDAPETSTVPYAVEKISKSLSAFEKAGLKPSFWESPHYQDTRQQEEVFRSFIGVLYQPDYFSLKSFKDEIYYQSENTYGETTLGSVYVPAPLSYVTGPQDVERILKKSDHFQGLGAVFYHSFLEYEAMEAVLGADGQPEIRDGLPVYRYKQGADTYLHQIVDGMRTRGWEWMSLHDVLPFSPAHRIQLPLGTTTEHLLFGDVGGSGQDSLVVVDHDGHVSVLQGNYNWPRNRSQSPFSTWLQSGLDPDDIPLLADVDGNGVTDLLAYHKTSGELKAYSSNTLSFDPGQSYGTLKPDLEKIVPVDLNKDGKVDLLVQNRKMVTALFQDGSHFRPKSEAALVFKHDDAILLSGDVNGDKQPEVILYSPSNGEIELYTVTPEGAFHIAGNFSVPQPKRNGQVVLGDTDGDGLADLVIYDPTNGIWEIWQGDAKLGLKRHDTLYGPWAYGKRVAFAADLDGNGKADIVSFDPKQSLLDLSLSFRHAK
;
A
#
# COMPACT_ATOMS: atom_id res chain seq x y z
N MET A 1 71.60 23.73 -4.79
CA MET A 1 72.24 22.95 -5.87
C MET A 1 71.15 22.40 -6.78
N LYS A 2 71.23 22.74 -8.09
CA LYS A 2 70.78 22.03 -9.32
C LYS A 2 69.55 21.08 -9.21
N LYS A 3 68.55 21.00 -10.09
CA LYS A 3 68.14 21.55 -11.41
C LYS A 3 66.73 20.93 -11.68
N VAL A 4 65.69 21.72 -11.98
CA VAL A 4 64.91 21.76 -13.25
C VAL A 4 64.58 20.42 -13.96
N LEU A 5 63.29 20.08 -14.04
CA LEU A 5 62.45 19.79 -15.25
C LEU A 5 61.04 19.34 -14.78
N LEU A 6 60.01 20.19 -14.75
CA LEU A 6 59.01 20.49 -15.81
C LEU A 6 58.42 19.27 -16.57
N ALA A 7 57.19 18.90 -16.22
CA ALA A 7 56.18 18.46 -17.17
C ALA A 7 54.78 18.78 -16.61
N VAL A 8 54.07 19.64 -17.36
CA VAL A 8 52.66 19.98 -17.19
C VAL A 8 51.82 18.74 -17.48
N LEU A 9 50.90 18.37 -16.58
CA LEU A 9 49.74 17.58 -16.95
C LEU A 9 48.50 18.14 -16.23
N LEU A 10 47.55 18.54 -17.07
CA LEU A 10 46.12 18.75 -16.82
C LEU A 10 45.65 18.34 -15.42
N ALA A 11 45.18 19.31 -14.64
CA ALA A 11 44.23 19.04 -13.58
C ALA A 11 42.90 18.60 -14.22
N ALA A 12 42.83 17.34 -14.65
CA ALA A 12 41.56 16.65 -14.73
C ALA A 12 41.10 16.49 -13.29
N VAL A 13 40.13 17.30 -12.88
CA VAL A 13 39.25 16.94 -11.79
C VAL A 13 38.63 15.62 -12.25
N ILE A 14 39.19 14.51 -11.78
CA ILE A 14 38.51 13.22 -11.82
C ILE A 14 37.32 13.45 -10.89
N ALA A 15 36.21 13.89 -11.46
CA ALA A 15 34.91 13.59 -10.93
C ALA A 15 34.94 12.07 -10.79
N LEU A 16 35.15 11.59 -9.55
CA LEU A 16 34.84 10.23 -9.21
C LEU A 16 33.44 10.01 -9.76
N PRO A 17 33.18 8.95 -10.56
CA PRO A 17 31.81 8.62 -10.88
C PRO A 17 31.16 8.39 -9.52
N VAL A 18 30.29 9.32 -9.12
CA VAL A 18 29.24 9.00 -8.17
C VAL A 18 28.58 7.81 -8.86
N GLN A 19 28.81 6.64 -8.30
CA GLN A 19 28.27 5.40 -8.83
C GLN A 19 26.79 5.52 -8.54
N ASP A 20 26.09 6.13 -9.49
CA ASP A 20 24.67 6.36 -9.49
C ASP A 20 24.04 4.96 -9.55
N GLN A 21 23.79 4.38 -8.37
CA GLN A 21 22.90 3.24 -8.25
C GLN A 21 21.51 3.77 -8.60
N THR A 22 21.20 3.86 -9.89
CA THR A 22 19.84 4.14 -10.34
C THR A 22 19.01 2.91 -9.97
N ARG A 23 18.35 2.96 -8.81
CA ARG A 23 17.53 1.88 -8.22
C ARG A 23 16.21 1.70 -8.99
N THR A 24 16.32 1.19 -10.21
CA THR A 24 15.18 0.69 -10.99
C THR A 24 14.79 -0.67 -10.45
N ASN A 25 13.60 -0.83 -9.89
CA ASN A 25 12.99 -2.14 -10.03
C ASN A 25 12.61 -2.27 -11.51
N SER A 26 13.05 -3.35 -12.12
CA SER A 26 12.61 -3.91 -13.38
C SER A 26 12.85 -5.36 -13.10
N PHE A 27 11.81 -6.17 -12.90
CA PHE A 27 12.08 -7.59 -12.69
C PHE A 27 12.75 -8.14 -13.96
N PRO A 28 13.90 -8.85 -13.82
CA PRO A 28 14.65 -9.07 -12.58
C PRO A 28 15.66 -7.94 -12.29
N ASN A 29 15.59 -7.35 -11.07
CA ASN A 29 16.68 -6.52 -10.54
C ASN A 29 17.50 -7.40 -9.59
N HIS A 30 18.73 -7.72 -10.03
CA HIS A 30 19.62 -8.66 -9.39
C HIS A 30 20.43 -8.09 -8.21
N ASP A 31 20.30 -6.79 -7.92
CA ASP A 31 21.11 -6.06 -6.94
C ASP A 31 20.35 -5.67 -5.66
N LYS A 32 19.09 -6.12 -5.53
CA LYS A 32 18.27 -5.85 -4.34
C LYS A 32 18.55 -6.83 -3.22
N HIS A 33 18.80 -6.30 -2.04
CA HIS A 33 18.98 -7.07 -0.81
C HIS A 33 17.84 -6.74 0.18
N HIS A 34 16.58 -6.88 -0.22
CA HIS A 34 15.43 -6.71 0.68
C HIS A 34 15.18 -8.00 1.46
N ALA A 35 15.05 -7.90 2.78
CA ALA A 35 14.74 -9.00 3.65
C ALA A 35 13.39 -8.77 4.37
N LEU A 36 12.64 -9.85 4.58
CA LEU A 36 11.41 -9.85 5.36
C LEU A 36 11.51 -10.90 6.46
N LEU A 37 11.02 -10.56 7.65
CA LEU A 37 10.90 -11.48 8.77
C LEU A 37 9.43 -11.60 9.16
N ARG A 38 8.90 -12.83 9.10
CA ARG A 38 7.56 -13.15 9.62
C ARG A 38 7.64 -14.00 10.88
N LEU A 39 6.98 -13.55 11.93
CA LEU A 39 6.74 -14.34 13.13
C LEU A 39 5.49 -15.20 12.93
N GLU A 40 5.65 -16.51 13.01
CA GLU A 40 4.59 -17.49 12.76
C GLU A 40 3.94 -18.05 14.02
N ASP A 41 2.78 -18.66 13.81
CA ASP A 41 1.95 -19.33 14.81
C ASP A 41 1.55 -18.48 16.02
N VAL A 42 1.47 -17.16 15.85
CA VAL A 42 1.07 -16.25 16.93
C VAL A 42 -0.42 -16.45 17.21
N SER A 43 -0.77 -16.99 18.39
CA SER A 43 -2.14 -17.39 18.71
C SER A 43 -2.52 -17.00 20.14
N PRO A 44 -3.81 -16.95 20.50
CA PRO A 44 -4.25 -16.69 21.87
C PRO A 44 -4.04 -17.87 22.83
N GLY A 45 -3.27 -18.89 22.44
CA GLY A 45 -3.02 -20.09 23.23
C GLY A 45 -1.65 -20.70 22.93
N GLY A 46 -1.49 -21.99 23.24
CA GLY A 46 -0.25 -22.74 23.02
C GLY A 46 0.94 -22.10 23.73
N SER A 47 2.00 -21.80 22.98
CA SER A 47 3.21 -21.11 23.47
C SER A 47 2.98 -19.67 23.96
N TYR A 48 1.75 -19.16 23.87
CA TYR A 48 1.38 -17.79 24.24
C TYR A 48 0.28 -17.75 25.32
N ALA A 49 0.04 -18.86 26.03
CA ALA A 49 -1.15 -19.05 26.87
C ALA A 49 -1.15 -18.29 28.21
N THR A 50 -0.02 -17.69 28.63
CA THR A 50 0.08 -16.96 29.91
C THR A 50 0.46 -15.50 29.72
N LEU A 51 0.20 -14.65 30.72
CA LEU A 51 0.64 -13.24 30.69
C LEU A 51 2.18 -13.13 30.62
N ASP A 52 2.91 -14.07 31.20
CA ASP A 52 4.36 -14.14 31.08
C ASP A 52 4.80 -14.39 29.64
N ASP A 53 4.12 -15.29 28.93
CA ASP A 53 4.42 -15.57 27.52
C ASP A 53 4.13 -14.36 26.64
N LEU A 54 3.05 -13.63 26.90
CA LEU A 54 2.76 -12.37 26.21
C LEU A 54 3.79 -11.28 26.55
N GLY A 55 4.29 -11.26 27.79
CA GLY A 55 5.39 -10.40 28.20
C GLY A 55 6.68 -10.68 27.44
N ARG A 56 6.98 -11.96 27.15
CA ARG A 56 8.12 -12.38 26.33
C ARG A 56 7.91 -12.08 24.84
N LEU A 57 6.71 -12.33 24.31
CA LEU A 57 6.36 -11.94 22.92
C LEU A 57 6.58 -10.45 22.70
N ARG A 58 6.13 -9.62 23.65
CA ARG A 58 6.39 -8.19 23.62
C ARG A 58 7.88 -7.85 23.68
N ALA A 59 8.69 -8.58 24.45
CA ALA A 59 10.14 -8.38 24.46
C ALA A 59 10.78 -8.71 23.09
N VAL A 60 10.24 -9.68 22.33
CA VAL A 60 10.62 -9.91 20.93
C VAL A 60 10.25 -8.71 20.06
N PHE A 61 9.04 -8.16 20.22
CA PHE A 61 8.63 -6.96 19.47
C PHE A 61 9.52 -5.76 19.78
N ASP A 62 9.79 -5.50 21.06
CA ASP A 62 10.69 -4.44 21.52
C ASP A 62 12.09 -4.58 20.92
N TYR A 63 12.63 -5.81 20.86
CA TYR A 63 13.92 -6.09 20.21
C TYR A 63 13.88 -5.78 18.71
N LEU A 64 12.90 -6.31 17.98
CA LEU A 64 12.79 -6.08 16.53
C LEU A 64 12.63 -4.59 16.21
N GLN A 65 11.83 -3.86 16.99
CA GLN A 65 11.69 -2.41 16.87
C GLN A 65 13.01 -1.68 17.15
N ALA A 66 13.72 -2.05 18.23
CA ALA A 66 15.02 -1.45 18.55
C ALA A 66 16.06 -1.68 17.44
N GLU A 67 15.95 -2.81 16.74
CA GLU A 67 16.79 -3.17 15.60
C GLU A 67 16.29 -2.62 14.26
N ASN A 68 15.20 -1.84 14.24
CA ASN A 68 14.55 -1.35 13.04
C ASN A 68 14.20 -2.49 12.05
N VAL A 69 13.74 -3.63 12.56
CA VAL A 69 13.24 -4.77 11.79
C VAL A 69 11.71 -4.73 11.80
N PRO A 70 11.07 -4.51 10.64
CA PRO A 70 9.61 -4.49 10.56
C PRO A 70 8.99 -5.83 10.96
N ILE A 71 7.93 -5.77 11.76
CA ILE A 71 7.29 -6.94 12.35
C ILE A 71 6.16 -7.41 11.43
N HIS A 72 6.20 -8.67 10.99
CA HIS A 72 5.08 -9.33 10.32
C HIS A 72 4.59 -10.48 11.19
N LEU A 73 3.29 -10.59 11.42
CA LEU A 73 2.70 -11.62 12.28
C LEU A 73 1.73 -12.50 11.48
N ALA A 74 1.98 -13.81 11.46
CA ALA A 74 0.98 -14.79 11.04
C ALA A 74 0.13 -15.15 12.27
N VAL A 75 -1.05 -14.54 12.36
CA VAL A 75 -1.92 -14.68 13.54
C VAL A 75 -2.93 -15.78 13.30
N ILE A 76 -3.03 -16.72 14.23
CA ILE A 76 -4.09 -17.73 14.28
C ILE A 76 -5.22 -17.16 15.14
N PRO A 77 -6.39 -16.78 14.55
CA PRO A 77 -7.43 -16.06 15.28
C PRO A 77 -8.01 -16.84 16.47
N ARG A 78 -8.07 -18.17 16.36
CA ARG A 78 -8.68 -19.03 17.37
C ARG A 78 -7.78 -20.22 17.70
N SER A 79 -7.36 -20.32 18.95
CA SER A 79 -6.62 -21.48 19.45
C SER A 79 -7.55 -22.52 20.05
N LYS A 80 -7.26 -23.79 19.77
CA LYS A 80 -7.92 -24.96 20.35
C LYS A 80 -6.86 -25.93 20.86
N LEU A 81 -6.93 -26.25 22.15
CA LEU A 81 -5.96 -27.13 22.83
C LEU A 81 -6.67 -28.25 23.57
N LEU A 82 -6.26 -29.49 23.32
CA LEU A 82 -6.76 -30.67 24.02
C LEU A 82 -6.02 -30.86 25.34
N GLN A 83 -6.76 -30.81 26.44
CA GLN A 83 -6.24 -31.07 27.78
C GLN A 83 -6.06 -32.57 28.03
N ALA A 84 -5.23 -32.91 29.03
CA ALA A 84 -4.96 -34.29 29.41
C ALA A 84 -6.22 -35.06 29.86
N ASP A 85 -7.25 -34.37 30.34
CA ASP A 85 -8.54 -34.94 30.74
C ASP A 85 -9.52 -35.13 29.56
N GLY A 86 -9.11 -34.77 28.35
CA GLY A 86 -9.91 -34.89 27.12
C GLY A 86 -10.82 -33.69 26.84
N THR A 87 -10.76 -32.62 27.64
CA THR A 87 -11.50 -31.38 27.39
C THR A 87 -10.75 -30.46 26.44
N TRP A 88 -11.49 -29.67 25.64
CA TRP A 88 -10.91 -28.64 24.78
C TRP A 88 -10.95 -27.28 25.48
N ILE A 89 -9.82 -26.58 25.49
CA ILE A 89 -9.76 -25.15 25.81
C ILE A 89 -9.73 -24.38 24.50
N GLU A 90 -10.71 -23.51 24.30
CA GLU A 90 -10.77 -22.62 23.15
C GLU A 90 -10.62 -21.17 23.58
N LYS A 91 -9.83 -20.42 22.82
CA LYS A 91 -9.71 -18.96 22.93
C LYS A 91 -9.70 -18.37 21.54
N GLY A 92 -10.50 -17.34 21.29
CA GLY A 92 -10.54 -16.65 20.00
C GLY A 92 -10.50 -15.16 20.20
N ILE A 93 -9.76 -14.44 19.35
CA ILE A 93 -9.71 -12.97 19.37
C ILE A 93 -11.08 -12.31 19.17
N ASP A 94 -12.07 -13.09 18.75
CA ASP A 94 -13.45 -12.73 18.50
C ASP A 94 -14.42 -13.05 19.66
N ASP A 95 -13.89 -13.47 20.82
CA ASP A 95 -14.70 -13.69 22.02
C ASP A 95 -15.32 -12.36 22.50
N PRO A 96 -16.66 -12.26 22.64
CA PRO A 96 -17.31 -11.05 23.12
C PRO A 96 -17.02 -10.74 24.61
N HIS A 97 -16.49 -11.70 25.36
CA HIS A 97 -16.21 -11.61 26.78
C HIS A 97 -14.79 -12.12 27.10
N PRO A 98 -13.74 -11.49 26.54
CA PRO A 98 -12.38 -11.99 26.67
C PRO A 98 -11.94 -12.00 28.13
N ASP A 99 -11.29 -13.10 28.54
CA ASP A 99 -10.60 -13.15 29.84
C ASP A 99 -9.41 -12.17 29.87
N GLN A 100 -8.78 -12.01 31.05
CA GLN A 100 -7.66 -11.08 31.20
C GLN A 100 -6.51 -11.36 30.22
N HIS A 101 -6.22 -12.63 29.96
CA HIS A 101 -5.13 -13.04 29.08
C HIS A 101 -5.46 -12.72 27.62
N LEU A 102 -6.66 -13.09 27.17
CA LEU A 102 -7.12 -12.84 25.82
C LEU A 102 -7.25 -11.34 25.53
N HIS A 103 -7.73 -10.56 26.50
CA HIS A 103 -7.75 -9.11 26.39
C HIS A 103 -6.34 -8.53 26.20
N ALA A 104 -5.35 -9.03 26.97
CA ALA A 104 -3.97 -8.59 26.83
C ALA A 104 -3.34 -9.02 25.49
N PHE A 105 -3.69 -10.21 24.97
CA PHE A 105 -3.24 -10.67 23.65
C PHE A 105 -3.79 -9.79 22.53
N ILE A 106 -5.10 -9.52 22.53
CA ILE A 106 -5.75 -8.64 21.53
C ILE A 106 -5.11 -7.25 21.58
N LYS A 107 -4.95 -6.69 22.77
CA LYS A 107 -4.31 -5.38 22.95
C LYS A 107 -2.87 -5.38 22.43
N LEU A 108 -2.08 -6.40 22.72
CA LEU A 108 -0.71 -6.51 22.23
C LEU A 108 -0.64 -6.53 20.69
N LEU A 109 -1.59 -7.20 20.02
CA LEU A 109 -1.69 -7.20 18.56
C LEU A 109 -2.13 -5.83 18.00
N GLN A 110 -3.09 -5.16 18.66
CA GLN A 110 -3.54 -3.82 18.28
C GLN A 110 -2.41 -2.81 18.42
N ASP A 111 -1.70 -2.82 19.55
CA ASP A 111 -0.55 -1.94 19.80
C ASP A 111 0.57 -2.22 18.79
N ALA A 112 0.84 -3.50 18.46
CA ALA A 112 1.81 -3.84 17.42
C ALA A 112 1.39 -3.27 16.05
N GLN A 113 0.13 -3.43 15.64
CA GLN A 113 -0.37 -2.93 14.36
C GLN A 113 -0.36 -1.39 14.29
N GLN A 114 -0.72 -0.71 15.37
CA GLN A 114 -0.62 0.76 15.46
C GLN A 114 0.82 1.25 15.34
N ASN A 115 1.80 0.44 15.76
CA ASN A 115 3.23 0.72 15.62
C ASN A 115 3.84 0.13 14.33
N GLY A 116 3.02 -0.10 13.30
CA GLY A 116 3.48 -0.49 11.96
C GLY A 116 3.68 -1.98 11.74
N ALA A 117 3.30 -2.85 12.68
CA ALA A 117 3.33 -4.29 12.44
C ALA A 117 2.27 -4.70 11.41
N VAL A 118 2.67 -5.59 10.49
CA VAL A 118 1.80 -6.12 9.43
C VAL A 118 1.25 -7.47 9.88
N LEU A 119 -0.06 -7.55 10.10
CA LEU A 119 -0.72 -8.77 10.56
C LEU A 119 -1.39 -9.49 9.40
N GLY A 120 -1.25 -10.82 9.36
CA GLY A 120 -1.95 -11.67 8.41
C GLY A 120 -2.69 -12.80 9.11
N MET A 121 -3.64 -13.37 8.39
CA MET A 121 -4.46 -14.50 8.84
C MET A 121 -3.72 -15.80 8.56
N HIS A 122 -3.36 -16.53 9.60
CA HIS A 122 -2.74 -17.85 9.50
C HIS A 122 -3.80 -18.95 9.68
N GLY A 123 -4.63 -19.12 8.66
CA GLY A 123 -5.85 -19.93 8.77
C GLY A 123 -6.89 -19.29 9.70
N TYR A 124 -7.73 -20.14 10.32
CA TYR A 124 -8.66 -19.72 11.38
C TYR A 124 -8.32 -20.39 12.71
N THR A 125 -8.01 -21.68 12.67
CA THR A 125 -7.66 -22.45 13.87
C THR A 125 -6.31 -23.14 13.81
N HIS A 126 -5.71 -23.25 12.61
CA HIS A 126 -4.48 -24.01 12.40
C HIS A 126 -4.60 -25.48 12.88
N GLN A 127 -5.80 -26.02 12.89
CA GLN A 127 -6.09 -27.42 13.18
C GLN A 127 -7.45 -27.79 12.61
N TYR A 128 -7.79 -29.07 12.61
CA TYR A 128 -9.08 -29.57 12.15
C TYR A 128 -9.75 -30.46 13.20
N GLY A 129 -11.06 -30.24 13.37
CA GLY A 129 -11.95 -31.07 14.17
C GLY A 129 -11.88 -30.81 15.68
N ASP A 130 -12.60 -31.64 16.43
CA ASP A 130 -12.71 -31.62 17.91
C ASP A 130 -12.30 -32.96 18.52
N ARG A 131 -11.43 -33.71 17.83
CA ARG A 131 -11.07 -35.07 18.22
C ARG A 131 -9.56 -35.21 18.28
N LYS A 132 -9.10 -35.93 19.30
CA LYS A 132 -7.71 -36.38 19.37
C LYS A 132 -7.39 -37.20 18.13
N ARG A 133 -6.40 -36.75 17.36
CA ARG A 133 -5.91 -37.47 16.19
C ARG A 133 -4.87 -38.52 16.61
N GLY A 134 -4.81 -39.61 15.85
CA GLY A 134 -3.88 -40.72 16.12
C GLY A 134 -2.41 -40.36 15.84
N ASP A 135 -2.16 -39.30 15.06
CA ASP A 135 -0.84 -38.79 14.73
C ASP A 135 -0.27 -37.82 15.79
N GLY A 136 -1.11 -37.28 16.67
CA GLY A 136 -0.73 -36.26 17.66
C GLY A 136 -0.84 -34.81 17.18
N TRP A 137 -1.25 -34.55 15.93
CA TRP A 137 -1.27 -33.23 15.28
C TRP A 137 -2.67 -32.60 15.37
N HIS A 138 -3.20 -32.47 16.58
CA HIS A 138 -4.58 -32.00 16.82
C HIS A 138 -4.68 -30.60 17.45
N ASP A 139 -3.60 -30.11 18.06
CA ASP A 139 -3.60 -28.80 18.72
C ASP A 139 -3.27 -27.66 17.76
N THR A 140 -3.82 -26.47 17.99
CA THR A 140 -3.45 -25.26 17.24
C THR A 140 -1.93 -25.03 17.24
N GLY A 141 -1.39 -24.64 16.07
CA GLY A 141 0.05 -24.38 15.85
C GLY A 141 0.87 -25.63 15.53
N VAL A 142 0.31 -26.83 15.78
CA VAL A 142 0.93 -28.09 15.33
C VAL A 142 0.01 -28.80 14.34
N GLY A 143 -1.30 -28.69 14.47
CA GLY A 143 -2.24 -29.36 13.58
C GLY A 143 -2.26 -28.82 12.15
N TYR A 144 -2.95 -29.54 11.28
CA TYR A 144 -3.24 -29.11 9.90
C TYR A 144 -4.71 -28.71 9.80
N GLU A 145 -4.99 -27.62 9.09
CA GLU A 145 -6.36 -27.11 8.94
C GLU A 145 -7.00 -27.49 7.59
N PHE A 146 -6.19 -27.70 6.56
CA PHE A 146 -6.58 -27.81 5.17
C PHE A 146 -5.96 -29.06 4.51
N ASP A 147 -6.60 -29.53 3.44
CA ASP A 147 -6.18 -30.68 2.61
C ASP A 147 -5.68 -31.93 3.39
N LEU A 148 -6.45 -32.32 4.41
CA LEU A 148 -6.18 -33.51 5.20
C LEU A 148 -6.69 -34.77 4.51
N GLN A 149 -5.81 -35.77 4.39
CA GLN A 149 -6.15 -37.07 3.79
C GLN A 149 -7.27 -37.79 4.55
N ASP A 150 -7.32 -37.67 5.87
CA ASP A 150 -8.30 -38.31 6.74
C ASP A 150 -9.56 -37.46 7.00
N ALA A 151 -9.62 -36.25 6.43
CA ALA A 151 -10.78 -35.37 6.47
C ALA A 151 -10.98 -34.66 5.11
N PRO A 152 -11.50 -35.37 4.08
CA PRO A 152 -11.58 -34.86 2.71
C PRO A 152 -12.40 -33.57 2.55
N GLU A 153 -13.28 -33.24 3.48
CA GLU A 153 -14.01 -31.97 3.49
C GLU A 153 -13.09 -30.75 3.60
N THR A 154 -11.89 -30.92 4.19
CA THR A 154 -10.92 -29.84 4.43
C THR A 154 -10.19 -29.38 3.17
N SER A 155 -10.30 -30.12 2.06
CA SER A 155 -9.79 -29.73 0.74
C SER A 155 -10.83 -29.00 -0.12
N THR A 156 -12.07 -28.89 0.37
CA THR A 156 -13.18 -28.35 -0.41
C THR A 156 -13.19 -26.82 -0.44
N VAL A 157 -13.74 -26.27 -1.52
CA VAL A 157 -13.96 -24.83 -1.70
C VAL A 157 -14.86 -24.24 -0.59
N PRO A 158 -16.03 -24.84 -0.24
CA PRO A 158 -16.86 -24.30 0.85
C PRO A 158 -16.14 -24.23 2.19
N TYR A 159 -15.26 -25.19 2.49
CA TYR A 159 -14.45 -25.18 3.70
C TYR A 159 -13.47 -24.00 3.72
N ALA A 160 -12.77 -23.74 2.61
CA ALA A 160 -11.92 -22.55 2.50
C ALA A 160 -12.69 -21.24 2.68
N VAL A 161 -13.86 -21.12 2.03
CA VAL A 161 -14.75 -19.94 2.19
C VAL A 161 -15.15 -19.75 3.65
N GLU A 162 -15.53 -20.82 4.34
CA GLU A 162 -15.89 -20.77 5.76
C GLU A 162 -14.72 -20.27 6.62
N LYS A 163 -13.52 -20.83 6.43
CA LYS A 163 -12.35 -20.49 7.26
C LYS A 163 -11.87 -19.06 7.07
N ILE A 164 -11.74 -18.60 5.83
CA ILE A 164 -11.33 -17.20 5.59
C ILE A 164 -12.38 -16.21 6.09
N SER A 165 -13.67 -16.52 5.92
CA SER A 165 -14.76 -15.67 6.43
C SER A 165 -14.75 -15.58 7.96
N LYS A 166 -14.50 -16.68 8.65
CA LYS A 166 -14.36 -16.70 10.13
C LYS A 166 -13.13 -15.92 10.58
N SER A 167 -12.00 -16.08 9.89
CA SER A 167 -10.76 -15.36 10.20
C SER A 167 -10.91 -13.85 10.02
N LEU A 168 -11.49 -13.41 8.90
CA LEU A 168 -11.84 -12.01 8.65
C LEU A 168 -12.78 -11.44 9.71
N SER A 169 -13.85 -12.16 10.03
CA SER A 169 -14.80 -11.72 11.06
C SER A 169 -14.14 -11.61 12.43
N ALA A 170 -13.18 -12.49 12.73
CA ALA A 170 -12.46 -12.45 14.00
C ALA A 170 -11.51 -11.25 14.09
N PHE A 171 -10.77 -10.95 13.03
CA PHE A 171 -9.96 -9.74 12.91
C PHE A 171 -10.82 -8.47 13.06
N GLU A 172 -11.94 -8.39 12.34
CA GLU A 172 -12.86 -7.24 12.40
C GLU A 172 -13.37 -7.00 13.83
N LYS A 173 -13.85 -8.06 14.52
CA LYS A 173 -14.33 -7.96 15.91
C LYS A 173 -13.22 -7.59 16.90
N ALA A 174 -11.99 -8.00 16.62
CA ALA A 174 -10.83 -7.63 17.41
C ALA A 174 -10.30 -6.22 17.09
N GLY A 175 -10.89 -5.49 16.13
CA GLY A 175 -10.39 -4.18 15.70
C GLY A 175 -9.03 -4.26 15.00
N LEU A 176 -8.73 -5.39 14.33
CA LEU A 176 -7.49 -5.64 13.60
C LEU A 176 -7.77 -5.65 12.10
N LYS A 177 -6.82 -5.14 11.30
CA LYS A 177 -6.88 -5.17 9.83
C LYS A 177 -5.89 -6.21 9.29
N PRO A 178 -6.35 -7.25 8.56
CA PRO A 178 -5.43 -8.20 7.93
C PRO A 178 -4.79 -7.61 6.67
N SER A 179 -3.53 -7.96 6.41
CA SER A 179 -2.76 -7.54 5.23
C SER A 179 -2.47 -8.70 4.27
N PHE A 180 -2.46 -9.93 4.75
CA PHE A 180 -2.22 -11.12 3.93
C PHE A 180 -2.96 -12.34 4.48
N TRP A 181 -3.17 -13.32 3.60
CA TRP A 181 -3.51 -14.69 3.98
C TRP A 181 -2.28 -15.59 3.93
N GLU A 182 -2.20 -16.52 4.86
CA GLU A 182 -1.23 -17.60 4.85
C GLU A 182 -1.91 -18.88 5.31
N SER A 183 -1.96 -19.88 4.43
CA SER A 183 -2.47 -21.19 4.81
C SER A 183 -1.49 -21.88 5.79
N PRO A 184 -1.98 -22.42 6.92
CA PRO A 184 -1.22 -23.29 7.82
C PRO A 184 -0.37 -24.31 7.06
N HIS A 185 0.94 -24.28 7.29
CA HIS A 185 1.93 -25.14 6.63
C HIS A 185 1.93 -25.09 5.09
N TYR A 186 1.34 -24.06 4.49
CA TYR A 186 1.09 -23.94 3.05
C TYR A 186 0.31 -25.15 2.48
N GLN A 187 -0.46 -25.84 3.33
CA GLN A 187 -1.17 -27.07 3.00
C GLN A 187 -2.56 -26.73 2.47
N ASP A 188 -2.67 -26.12 1.30
CA ASP A 188 -3.95 -25.86 0.64
C ASP A 188 -3.98 -26.44 -0.79
N THR A 189 -5.18 -26.52 -1.36
CA THR A 189 -5.34 -26.86 -2.77
C THR A 189 -5.38 -25.61 -3.64
N ARG A 190 -5.06 -25.74 -4.93
CA ARG A 190 -5.15 -24.63 -5.88
C ARG A 190 -6.54 -23.97 -5.92
N GLN A 191 -7.60 -24.76 -5.81
CA GLN A 191 -8.97 -24.24 -5.77
C GLN A 191 -9.24 -23.45 -4.48
N GLN A 192 -8.60 -23.78 -3.37
CA GLN A 192 -8.70 -23.00 -2.13
C GLN A 192 -7.89 -21.71 -2.21
N GLU A 193 -6.70 -21.73 -2.83
CA GLU A 193 -5.96 -20.50 -3.12
C GLU A 193 -6.80 -19.51 -3.96
N GLU A 194 -7.57 -20.00 -4.93
CA GLU A 194 -8.49 -19.17 -5.72
C GLU A 194 -9.56 -18.48 -4.86
N VAL A 195 -10.04 -19.16 -3.81
CA VAL A 195 -10.91 -18.56 -2.81
C VAL A 195 -10.15 -17.49 -2.04
N PHE A 196 -9.02 -17.84 -1.43
CA PHE A 196 -8.29 -16.94 -0.53
C PHE A 196 -7.90 -15.63 -1.22
N ARG A 197 -7.37 -15.72 -2.44
CA ARG A 197 -6.96 -14.54 -3.23
C ARG A 197 -8.13 -13.69 -3.75
N SER A 198 -9.37 -14.19 -3.67
CA SER A 198 -10.57 -13.39 -3.92
C SER A 198 -10.90 -12.48 -2.73
N PHE A 199 -10.67 -12.93 -1.50
CA PHE A 199 -10.97 -12.17 -0.28
C PHE A 199 -9.84 -11.22 0.14
N ILE A 200 -8.58 -11.56 -0.19
CA ILE A 200 -7.40 -10.74 0.10
C ILE A 200 -6.42 -10.74 -1.08
N GLY A 201 -5.77 -9.61 -1.35
CA GLY A 201 -4.92 -9.46 -2.54
C GLY A 201 -3.54 -10.12 -2.42
N VAL A 202 -3.11 -10.40 -1.19
CA VAL A 202 -1.76 -10.87 -0.87
C VAL A 202 -1.83 -12.21 -0.15
N LEU A 203 -1.15 -13.20 -0.71
CA LEU A 203 -0.90 -14.49 -0.11
C LEU A 203 0.57 -14.52 0.31
N TYR A 204 0.86 -14.44 1.61
CA TYR A 204 2.23 -14.51 2.11
C TYR A 204 2.64 -15.98 2.23
N GLN A 205 2.66 -16.69 1.11
CA GLN A 205 3.09 -18.08 1.00
C GLN A 205 3.71 -18.33 -0.38
N PRO A 206 4.54 -19.37 -0.54
CA PRO A 206 4.99 -19.76 -1.86
C PRO A 206 3.84 -20.25 -2.74
N ASP A 207 3.83 -19.84 -4.01
CA ASP A 207 3.05 -20.50 -5.05
C ASP A 207 3.80 -21.74 -5.58
N TYR A 208 3.38 -22.94 -5.18
CA TYR A 208 4.04 -24.18 -5.59
C TYR A 208 3.86 -24.54 -7.07
N PHE A 209 3.02 -23.79 -7.81
CA PHE A 209 2.85 -23.95 -9.26
C PHE A 209 3.87 -23.15 -10.08
N SER A 210 4.75 -22.39 -9.42
CA SER A 210 5.72 -21.53 -10.07
C SER A 210 7.12 -21.69 -9.47
N LEU A 211 8.10 -22.06 -10.31
CA LEU A 211 9.51 -22.15 -9.90
C LEU A 211 10.08 -20.80 -9.44
N LYS A 212 9.43 -19.67 -9.81
CA LYS A 212 9.82 -18.33 -9.35
C LYS A 212 9.65 -18.17 -7.83
N SER A 213 8.72 -18.92 -7.24
CA SER A 213 8.39 -18.88 -5.82
C SER A 213 9.57 -19.24 -4.91
N PHE A 214 10.56 -19.97 -5.44
CA PHE A 214 11.81 -20.24 -4.71
C PHE A 214 12.79 -19.06 -4.69
N LYS A 215 12.42 -17.92 -5.27
CA LYS A 215 13.27 -16.74 -5.42
C LYS A 215 12.60 -15.43 -4.99
N ASP A 216 11.40 -15.16 -5.48
CA ASP A 216 10.85 -13.80 -5.49
C ASP A 216 9.32 -13.78 -5.60
N GLU A 217 8.70 -12.62 -5.38
CA GLU A 217 7.24 -12.48 -5.45
C GLU A 217 6.64 -12.81 -6.82
N ILE A 218 5.41 -13.33 -6.82
CA ILE A 218 4.69 -13.70 -8.04
C ILE A 218 3.39 -12.92 -8.12
N TYR A 219 3.29 -12.13 -9.18
CA TYR A 219 2.08 -11.38 -9.52
C TYR A 219 1.21 -12.17 -10.48
N TYR A 220 -0.06 -12.28 -10.15
CA TYR A 220 -1.10 -12.79 -11.01
C TYR A 220 -2.00 -11.66 -11.49
N GLN A 221 -2.47 -11.83 -12.72
CA GLN A 221 -3.38 -10.93 -13.43
C GLN A 221 -4.73 -11.59 -13.72
N SER A 222 -4.98 -12.74 -13.09
CA SER A 222 -6.23 -13.47 -13.27
C SER A 222 -7.37 -12.77 -12.56
N GLU A 223 -8.54 -12.85 -13.17
CA GLU A 223 -9.79 -12.54 -12.47
C GLU A 223 -10.05 -13.60 -11.40
N ASN A 224 -10.48 -13.17 -10.24
CA ASN A 224 -10.92 -14.03 -9.16
C ASN A 224 -12.43 -13.88 -9.01
N THR A 225 -13.13 -15.00 -8.89
CA THR A 225 -14.58 -15.05 -9.16
C THR A 225 -15.41 -15.48 -7.94
N TYR A 226 -14.80 -15.58 -6.76
CA TYR A 226 -15.53 -15.84 -5.51
C TYR A 226 -15.99 -14.53 -4.88
N GLY A 227 -17.29 -14.41 -4.60
CA GLY A 227 -17.88 -13.13 -4.18
C GLY A 227 -18.04 -12.19 -5.37
N GLU A 228 -17.79 -10.89 -5.17
CA GLU A 228 -17.60 -9.99 -6.30
C GLU A 228 -16.30 -10.32 -7.04
N THR A 229 -16.33 -10.16 -8.36
CA THR A 229 -15.13 -10.39 -9.18
C THR A 229 -14.07 -9.37 -8.78
N THR A 230 -12.81 -9.78 -8.71
CA THR A 230 -11.65 -8.91 -8.46
C THR A 230 -10.51 -9.24 -9.41
N LEU A 231 -9.55 -8.33 -9.57
CA LEU A 231 -8.39 -8.55 -10.45
C LEU A 231 -7.10 -8.72 -9.67
N GLY A 232 -6.35 -9.74 -10.05
CA GLY A 232 -4.96 -9.95 -9.67
C GLY A 232 -4.75 -10.43 -8.23
N SER A 233 -3.53 -10.85 -7.94
CA SER A 233 -3.11 -11.29 -6.59
C SER A 233 -1.58 -11.38 -6.55
N VAL A 234 -0.98 -11.36 -5.36
CA VAL A 234 0.47 -11.47 -5.19
C VAL A 234 0.78 -12.60 -4.21
N TYR A 235 1.70 -13.48 -4.58
CA TYR A 235 2.27 -14.48 -3.70
C TYR A 235 3.66 -14.02 -3.25
N VAL A 236 3.87 -13.97 -1.94
CA VAL A 236 5.15 -13.60 -1.33
C VAL A 236 5.74 -14.84 -0.68
N PRO A 237 6.83 -15.41 -1.22
CA PRO A 237 7.43 -16.59 -0.63
C PRO A 237 8.34 -16.24 0.57
N ALA A 238 8.79 -17.28 1.29
CA ALA A 238 9.90 -17.19 2.24
C ALA A 238 11.10 -18.06 1.78
N PRO A 239 11.88 -17.64 0.77
CA PRO A 239 12.90 -18.49 0.14
C PRO A 239 14.03 -18.92 1.07
N LEU A 240 14.34 -18.15 2.12
CA LEU A 240 15.36 -18.52 3.09
C LEU A 240 14.84 -19.52 4.13
N SER A 241 13.53 -19.78 4.14
CA SER A 241 12.85 -20.78 4.97
C SER A 241 12.91 -20.43 6.47
N TYR A 242 12.81 -21.43 7.34
CA TYR A 242 12.60 -21.25 8.77
C TYR A 242 13.72 -21.80 9.64
N VAL A 243 13.60 -21.53 10.95
CA VAL A 243 14.57 -21.91 11.97
C VAL A 243 13.95 -22.89 12.96
N THR A 244 14.60 -24.04 13.13
CA THR A 244 14.32 -24.99 14.21
C THR A 244 15.52 -25.19 15.14
N GLY A 245 16.70 -24.74 14.71
CA GLY A 245 17.94 -24.90 15.45
C GLY A 245 19.13 -24.24 14.73
N PRO A 246 20.35 -24.41 15.27
CA PRO A 246 21.53 -23.67 14.81
C PRO A 246 21.92 -23.97 13.36
N GLN A 247 21.69 -25.20 12.88
CA GLN A 247 21.96 -25.59 11.49
C GLN A 247 21.15 -24.77 10.48
N ASP A 248 19.94 -24.32 10.86
CA ASP A 248 19.10 -23.51 9.99
C ASP A 248 19.61 -22.08 9.89
N VAL A 249 20.12 -21.53 10.99
CA VAL A 249 20.79 -20.21 10.99
C VAL A 249 21.99 -20.23 10.04
N GLU A 250 22.87 -21.23 10.16
CA GLU A 250 24.01 -21.37 9.27
C GLU A 250 23.57 -21.50 7.80
N ARG A 251 22.56 -22.32 7.53
CA ARG A 251 21.99 -22.52 6.19
C ARG A 251 21.43 -21.21 5.62
N ILE A 252 20.67 -20.45 6.39
CA ILE A 252 20.08 -19.16 6.00
C ILE A 252 21.19 -18.17 5.65
N LEU A 253 22.13 -17.96 6.56
CA LEU A 253 23.20 -16.98 6.38
C LEU A 253 24.11 -17.35 5.20
N LYS A 254 24.49 -18.62 5.06
CA LYS A 254 25.28 -19.09 3.93
C LYS A 254 24.54 -18.95 2.60
N LYS A 255 23.23 -19.20 2.58
CA LYS A 255 22.41 -18.98 1.38
C LYS A 255 22.37 -17.50 1.02
N SER A 256 22.20 -16.63 2.01
CA SER A 256 22.06 -15.17 1.83
C SER A 256 23.32 -14.48 1.25
N ASP A 257 24.51 -15.07 1.39
CA ASP A 257 25.76 -14.53 0.81
C ASP A 257 25.73 -14.41 -0.72
N HIS A 258 24.90 -15.23 -1.38
CA HIS A 258 24.85 -15.32 -2.85
C HIS A 258 23.42 -15.34 -3.40
N PHE A 259 22.42 -15.19 -2.54
CA PHE A 259 21.02 -15.26 -2.95
C PHE A 259 20.60 -13.95 -3.63
N GLN A 260 19.99 -14.07 -4.80
CA GLN A 260 19.44 -12.94 -5.57
C GLN A 260 17.92 -13.12 -5.64
N GLY A 261 17.19 -12.27 -4.92
CA GLY A 261 15.74 -12.33 -4.77
C GLY A 261 15.31 -11.78 -3.41
N LEU A 262 14.10 -12.12 -3.00
CA LEU A 262 13.53 -11.69 -1.71
C LEU A 262 14.10 -12.52 -0.55
N GLY A 263 14.86 -11.88 0.33
CA GLY A 263 15.50 -12.48 1.50
C GLY A 263 14.52 -12.76 2.66
N ALA A 264 13.42 -13.45 2.39
CA ALA A 264 12.37 -13.68 3.37
C ALA A 264 12.59 -14.96 4.20
N VAL A 265 12.42 -14.81 5.52
CA VAL A 265 12.53 -15.86 6.56
C VAL A 265 11.25 -15.86 7.41
N PHE A 266 10.82 -17.04 7.87
CA PHE A 266 9.82 -17.13 8.92
C PHE A 266 10.38 -17.76 10.20
N TYR A 267 9.87 -17.34 11.35
CA TYR A 267 10.46 -17.61 12.65
C TYR A 267 9.40 -17.79 13.74
N HIS A 268 9.59 -18.74 14.64
CA HIS A 268 8.70 -18.92 15.79
C HIS A 268 9.23 -18.12 16.99
N SER A 269 8.50 -17.08 17.40
CA SER A 269 8.96 -16.16 18.45
C SER A 269 9.23 -16.84 19.81
N PHE A 270 8.54 -17.94 20.11
CA PHE A 270 8.71 -18.70 21.36
C PHE A 270 10.08 -19.39 21.49
N LEU A 271 10.87 -19.50 20.41
CA LEU A 271 12.25 -19.99 20.48
C LEU A 271 13.16 -19.08 21.31
N GLU A 272 12.76 -17.82 21.52
CA GLU A 272 13.54 -16.82 22.26
C GLU A 272 13.36 -16.91 23.78
N TYR A 273 12.29 -17.57 24.25
CA TYR A 273 11.78 -17.39 25.60
C TYR A 273 12.74 -17.90 26.69
N GLU A 274 13.48 -18.97 26.42
CA GLU A 274 14.49 -19.50 27.35
C GLU A 274 15.67 -18.54 27.57
N ALA A 275 15.94 -17.66 26.60
CA ALA A 275 17.00 -16.66 26.67
C ALA A 275 16.58 -15.40 27.43
N MET A 276 15.34 -15.33 27.92
CA MET A 276 14.79 -14.14 28.60
C MET A 276 14.66 -14.34 30.11
N GLU A 277 14.65 -13.22 30.82
CA GLU A 277 14.38 -13.13 32.26
C GLU A 277 13.40 -12.00 32.55
N ALA A 278 12.59 -12.15 33.59
CA ALA A 278 11.68 -11.09 34.03
C ALA A 278 12.49 -9.92 34.63
N VAL A 279 12.09 -8.70 34.31
CA VAL A 279 12.63 -7.50 34.96
C VAL A 279 11.92 -7.35 36.29
N LEU A 280 12.69 -7.36 37.38
CA LEU A 280 12.14 -7.27 38.74
C LEU A 280 12.25 -5.85 39.29
N GLY A 281 11.18 -5.38 39.91
CA GLY A 281 11.15 -4.13 40.67
C GLY A 281 11.87 -4.25 42.01
N ALA A 282 11.90 -3.14 42.76
CA ALA A 282 12.57 -3.07 44.06
C ALA A 282 11.99 -4.03 45.13
N ASP A 283 10.74 -4.48 44.94
CA ASP A 283 10.03 -5.44 45.79
C ASP A 283 10.27 -6.90 45.37
N GLY A 284 11.07 -7.13 44.32
CA GLY A 284 11.35 -8.44 43.76
C GLY A 284 10.22 -9.03 42.93
N GLN A 285 9.14 -8.29 42.65
CA GLN A 285 8.07 -8.71 41.75
C GLN A 285 8.38 -8.27 40.31
N PRO A 286 7.86 -8.99 39.29
CA PRO A 286 7.99 -8.54 37.91
C PRO A 286 7.39 -7.15 37.71
N GLU A 287 8.15 -6.26 37.07
CA GLU A 287 7.62 -4.98 36.61
C GLU A 287 6.49 -5.22 35.60
N ILE A 288 5.46 -4.37 35.64
CA ILE A 288 4.30 -4.46 34.74
C ILE A 288 4.27 -3.23 33.83
N ARG A 289 4.18 -3.47 32.51
CA ARG A 289 3.94 -2.46 31.48
C ARG A 289 2.68 -2.86 30.73
N ASP A 290 1.73 -1.95 30.52
CA ASP A 290 0.49 -2.21 29.76
C ASP A 290 -0.30 -3.47 30.19
N GLY A 291 -0.20 -3.87 31.46
CA GLY A 291 -0.87 -5.07 31.98
C GLY A 291 -0.11 -6.40 31.78
N LEU A 292 1.09 -6.38 31.21
CA LEU A 292 1.94 -7.55 31.01
C LEU A 292 3.28 -7.43 31.78
N PRO A 293 3.81 -8.54 32.34
CA PRO A 293 5.15 -8.58 32.91
C PRO A 293 6.23 -8.18 31.90
N VAL A 294 7.19 -7.37 32.35
CA VAL A 294 8.31 -6.91 31.54
C VAL A 294 9.38 -7.99 31.51
N TYR A 295 9.77 -8.41 30.31
CA TYR A 295 10.87 -9.33 30.07
C TYR A 295 11.99 -8.63 29.31
N ARG A 296 13.22 -9.11 29.51
CA ARG A 296 14.39 -8.73 28.73
C ARG A 296 15.20 -9.95 28.37
N TYR A 297 15.99 -9.85 27.32
CA TYR A 297 17.04 -10.83 27.04
C TYR A 297 18.08 -10.84 28.16
N LYS A 298 18.53 -12.03 28.55
CA LYS A 298 19.63 -12.21 29.50
C LYS A 298 20.90 -11.55 28.95
N GLN A 299 21.75 -11.06 29.84
CA GLN A 299 23.00 -10.42 29.43
C GLN A 299 23.85 -11.37 28.58
N GLY A 300 24.24 -10.93 27.38
CA GLY A 300 25.03 -11.73 26.44
C GLY A 300 24.26 -12.82 25.70
N ALA A 301 22.92 -12.81 25.74
CA ALA A 301 22.10 -13.68 24.92
C ALA A 301 22.36 -13.43 23.43
N ASP A 302 22.70 -14.50 22.71
CA ASP A 302 22.88 -14.51 21.26
C ASP A 302 21.99 -15.64 20.70
N THR A 303 20.71 -15.31 20.52
CA THR A 303 19.69 -16.25 20.06
C THR A 303 19.74 -16.43 18.54
N TYR A 304 18.99 -17.39 18.01
CA TYR A 304 18.91 -17.55 16.56
C TYR A 304 18.34 -16.32 15.88
N LEU A 305 17.39 -15.62 16.51
CA LEU A 305 16.84 -14.37 15.97
C LEU A 305 17.93 -13.28 15.91
N HIS A 306 18.74 -13.11 16.97
CA HIS A 306 19.85 -12.16 16.98
C HIS A 306 20.83 -12.45 15.83
N GLN A 307 21.25 -13.71 15.71
CA GLN A 307 22.18 -14.14 14.67
C GLN A 307 21.65 -13.92 13.24
N ILE A 308 20.35 -14.09 13.01
CA ILE A 308 19.74 -13.85 11.69
C ILE A 308 19.63 -12.36 11.41
N VAL A 309 19.12 -11.56 12.35
CA VAL A 309 18.96 -10.11 12.17
C VAL A 309 20.31 -9.46 11.85
N ASP A 310 21.33 -9.73 12.67
CA ASP A 310 22.67 -9.19 12.46
C ASP A 310 23.39 -9.84 11.27
N GLY A 311 23.24 -11.15 11.10
CA GLY A 311 23.87 -11.89 10.03
C GLY A 311 23.39 -11.45 8.64
N MET A 312 22.09 -11.17 8.47
CA MET A 312 21.54 -10.63 7.24
C MET A 312 22.00 -9.18 7.02
N ARG A 313 21.94 -8.33 8.05
CA ARG A 313 22.37 -6.93 7.98
C ARG A 313 23.84 -6.78 7.59
N THR A 314 24.72 -7.56 8.20
CA THR A 314 26.17 -7.56 7.88
C THR A 314 26.47 -8.02 6.46
N ARG A 315 25.53 -8.72 5.81
CA ARG A 315 25.59 -9.13 4.40
C ARG A 315 24.90 -8.13 3.45
N GLY A 316 24.56 -6.95 3.96
CA GLY A 316 23.97 -5.86 3.19
C GLY A 316 22.47 -5.98 2.95
N TRP A 317 21.77 -6.88 3.67
CA TRP A 317 20.32 -6.96 3.59
C TRP A 317 19.65 -5.85 4.42
N GLU A 318 18.67 -5.20 3.83
CA GLU A 318 17.79 -4.22 4.47
C GLU A 318 16.49 -4.93 4.87
N TRP A 319 16.16 -4.88 6.16
CA TRP A 319 14.89 -5.38 6.66
C TRP A 319 13.78 -4.41 6.28
N MET A 320 12.80 -4.89 5.53
CA MET A 320 11.74 -4.09 4.92
C MET A 320 10.38 -4.48 5.49
N SER A 321 9.43 -3.55 5.45
CA SER A 321 8.02 -3.89 5.64
C SER A 321 7.50 -4.56 4.36
N LEU A 322 6.53 -5.47 4.51
CA LEU A 322 5.80 -6.09 3.40
C LEU A 322 5.18 -5.01 2.53
N HIS A 323 4.67 -3.94 3.13
CA HIS A 323 4.07 -2.82 2.42
C HIS A 323 5.10 -1.96 1.68
N ASP A 324 6.40 -2.03 2.00
CA ASP A 324 7.43 -1.37 1.19
C ASP A 324 7.89 -2.26 0.02
N VAL A 325 7.91 -3.58 0.23
CA VAL A 325 8.21 -4.54 -0.83
C VAL A 325 7.06 -4.60 -1.84
N LEU A 326 5.83 -4.59 -1.35
CA LEU A 326 4.57 -4.56 -2.09
C LEU A 326 3.83 -3.23 -1.79
N PRO A 327 4.16 -2.14 -2.51
CA PRO A 327 3.60 -0.81 -2.22
C PRO A 327 2.08 -0.73 -2.40
N PHE A 328 1.50 -1.64 -3.16
CA PHE A 328 0.06 -1.75 -3.31
C PHE A 328 -0.40 -3.19 -3.20
N SER A 329 -1.65 -3.38 -2.78
CA SER A 329 -2.31 -4.69 -2.68
C SER A 329 -3.53 -4.75 -3.60
N PRO A 330 -3.62 -5.72 -4.54
CA PRO A 330 -4.81 -5.86 -5.39
C PRO A 330 -6.09 -5.92 -4.54
N ALA A 331 -7.08 -5.12 -4.88
CA ALA A 331 -8.23 -4.86 -4.03
C ALA A 331 -9.55 -5.07 -4.80
N HIS A 332 -10.39 -4.05 -4.87
CA HIS A 332 -11.74 -4.15 -5.39
C HIS A 332 -11.77 -4.06 -6.92
N ARG A 333 -12.86 -4.52 -7.52
CA ARG A 333 -13.24 -4.20 -8.88
C ARG A 333 -14.67 -3.68 -8.88
N ILE A 334 -14.91 -2.63 -9.64
CA ILE A 334 -16.17 -1.90 -9.69
C ILE A 334 -16.63 -1.86 -11.15
N GLN A 335 -17.89 -2.24 -11.37
CA GLN A 335 -18.57 -2.01 -12.63
C GLN A 335 -19.12 -0.58 -12.64
N LEU A 336 -18.62 0.23 -13.56
CA LEU A 336 -19.09 1.60 -13.78
C LEU A 336 -20.35 1.60 -14.67
N PRO A 337 -21.15 2.69 -14.63
CA PRO A 337 -22.21 2.90 -15.61
C PRO A 337 -21.72 2.72 -17.05
N LEU A 338 -22.54 2.09 -17.89
CA LEU A 338 -22.16 1.82 -19.28
C LEU A 338 -21.91 3.12 -20.04
N GLY A 339 -20.83 3.15 -20.82
CA GLY A 339 -20.46 4.33 -21.61
C GLY A 339 -19.64 5.37 -20.85
N THR A 340 -19.27 5.11 -19.58
CA THR A 340 -18.30 5.94 -18.85
C THR A 340 -17.02 6.13 -19.67
N THR A 341 -16.57 7.38 -19.79
CA THR A 341 -15.32 7.76 -20.45
C THR A 341 -14.31 8.25 -19.42
N THR A 342 -13.03 8.32 -19.81
CA THR A 342 -11.97 8.83 -18.93
C THR A 342 -12.21 10.27 -18.48
N GLU A 343 -12.66 11.15 -19.38
CA GLU A 343 -12.88 12.58 -19.07
C GLU A 343 -14.07 12.82 -18.14
N HIS A 344 -14.93 11.82 -17.94
CA HIS A 344 -16.13 11.91 -17.12
C HIS A 344 -16.10 10.97 -15.91
N LEU A 345 -14.92 10.47 -15.55
CA LEU A 345 -14.67 9.69 -14.36
C LEU A 345 -13.73 10.47 -13.45
N LEU A 346 -14.22 10.85 -12.28
CA LEU A 346 -13.54 11.72 -11.34
C LEU A 346 -13.50 11.07 -9.96
N PHE A 347 -12.56 11.53 -9.14
CA PHE A 347 -12.33 11.06 -7.77
C PHE A 347 -12.14 12.28 -6.86
N GLY A 348 -12.80 12.27 -5.71
CA GLY A 348 -12.67 13.33 -4.71
C GLY A 348 -13.62 13.15 -3.53
N ASP A 349 -13.30 13.75 -2.38
CA ASP A 349 -14.12 13.71 -1.17
C ASP A 349 -15.34 14.63 -1.28
N VAL A 350 -16.27 14.26 -2.16
CA VAL A 350 -17.55 14.96 -2.34
C VAL A 350 -18.52 14.64 -1.20
N GLY A 351 -18.26 13.58 -0.43
CA GLY A 351 -19.05 13.16 0.73
C GLY A 351 -18.66 13.82 2.05
N GLY A 352 -17.48 14.46 2.12
CA GLY A 352 -16.94 15.08 3.33
C GLY A 352 -16.52 14.07 4.40
N SER A 353 -16.15 12.85 3.99
CA SER A 353 -15.79 11.77 4.91
C SER A 353 -14.28 11.57 5.08
N GLY A 354 -13.47 12.27 4.28
CA GLY A 354 -12.04 12.02 4.10
C GLY A 354 -11.72 10.86 3.15
N GLN A 355 -12.73 10.22 2.58
CA GLN A 355 -12.62 9.13 1.60
C GLN A 355 -13.07 9.63 0.23
N ASP A 356 -12.24 9.45 -0.80
CA ASP A 356 -12.58 9.84 -2.16
C ASP A 356 -13.70 8.97 -2.72
N SER A 357 -14.69 9.62 -3.32
CA SER A 357 -15.81 8.96 -4.01
C SER A 357 -15.56 8.87 -5.50
N LEU A 358 -16.16 7.87 -6.16
CA LEU A 358 -16.21 7.81 -7.62
C LEU A 358 -17.36 8.67 -8.11
N VAL A 359 -17.07 9.64 -8.97
CA VAL A 359 -18.04 10.53 -9.60
C VAL A 359 -18.04 10.26 -11.10
N VAL A 360 -19.19 9.89 -11.64
CA VAL A 360 -19.38 9.60 -13.07
C VAL A 360 -20.37 10.59 -13.66
N VAL A 361 -19.96 11.28 -14.72
CA VAL A 361 -20.83 12.14 -15.52
C VAL A 361 -21.24 11.40 -16.79
N ASP A 362 -22.54 11.31 -17.08
CA ASP A 362 -23.02 10.69 -18.30
C ASP A 362 -23.19 11.71 -19.45
N HIS A 363 -23.50 11.22 -20.65
CA HIS A 363 -23.66 12.05 -21.84
C HIS A 363 -24.85 13.04 -21.79
N ASP A 364 -25.80 12.83 -20.87
CA ASP A 364 -26.95 13.70 -20.67
C ASP A 364 -26.67 14.74 -19.58
N GLY A 365 -25.46 14.75 -19.01
CA GLY A 365 -25.06 15.64 -17.93
C GLY A 365 -25.56 15.21 -16.54
N HIS A 366 -26.00 13.96 -16.37
CA HIS A 366 -26.30 13.42 -15.05
C HIS A 366 -25.01 13.06 -14.31
N VAL A 367 -24.98 13.35 -13.01
CA VAL A 367 -23.83 13.05 -12.16
C VAL A 367 -24.22 11.98 -11.16
N SER A 368 -23.51 10.86 -11.20
CA SER A 368 -23.71 9.71 -10.32
C SER A 368 -22.50 9.48 -9.43
N VAL A 369 -22.72 9.28 -8.13
CA VAL A 369 -21.67 9.16 -7.11
C VAL A 369 -21.75 7.81 -6.41
N LEU A 370 -20.58 7.19 -6.22
CA LEU A 370 -20.35 6.03 -5.37
C LEU A 370 -19.31 6.39 -4.31
N GLN A 371 -19.73 6.54 -3.05
CA GLN A 371 -18.79 6.76 -1.93
C GLN A 371 -17.92 5.51 -1.64
N GLY A 372 -18.47 4.32 -1.86
CA GLY A 372 -17.73 3.05 -1.74
C GLY A 372 -17.41 2.64 -0.29
N ASN A 373 -17.23 1.34 -0.07
CA ASN A 373 -16.69 0.77 1.16
C ASN A 373 -15.64 -0.27 0.78
N TYR A 374 -14.37 0.09 0.92
CA TYR A 374 -13.24 -0.73 0.50
C TYR A 374 -12.53 -1.41 1.66
N ASN A 375 -13.18 -1.52 2.82
CA ASN A 375 -12.70 -2.36 3.91
C ASN A 375 -12.74 -3.84 3.51
N TRP A 376 -11.82 -4.64 4.08
CA TRP A 376 -11.78 -6.08 3.85
C TRP A 376 -13.13 -6.77 4.14
N PRO A 377 -13.45 -7.85 3.40
CA PRO A 377 -12.68 -8.43 2.31
C PRO A 377 -12.78 -7.63 1.00
N ARG A 378 -11.81 -7.80 0.09
CA ARG A 378 -11.75 -7.01 -1.16
C ARG A 378 -12.79 -7.36 -2.22
N ASN A 379 -13.48 -8.49 -2.07
CA ASN A 379 -14.59 -8.91 -2.93
C ASN A 379 -15.95 -8.52 -2.34
N ARG A 380 -15.97 -7.49 -1.49
CA ARG A 380 -17.18 -6.94 -0.90
C ARG A 380 -18.01 -6.23 -1.97
N SER A 381 -19.30 -6.52 -1.97
CA SER A 381 -20.27 -5.83 -2.82
C SER A 381 -20.38 -4.36 -2.42
N GLN A 382 -20.30 -3.49 -3.42
CA GLN A 382 -20.43 -2.06 -3.26
C GLN A 382 -21.90 -1.64 -3.34
N SER A 383 -22.26 -0.56 -2.64
CA SER A 383 -23.57 0.05 -2.87
C SER A 383 -23.69 0.52 -4.32
N PRO A 384 -24.92 0.59 -4.88
CA PRO A 384 -25.10 1.13 -6.22
C PRO A 384 -24.76 2.64 -6.24
N PHE A 385 -24.42 3.13 -7.42
CA PHE A 385 -24.30 4.56 -7.68
C PHE A 385 -25.62 5.29 -7.34
N SER A 386 -25.50 6.48 -6.79
CA SER A 386 -26.61 7.39 -6.50
C SER A 386 -26.52 8.63 -7.37
N THR A 387 -27.62 9.07 -7.96
CA THR A 387 -27.61 10.28 -8.79
C THR A 387 -27.65 11.53 -7.91
N TRP A 388 -26.59 12.34 -7.98
CA TRP A 388 -26.40 13.56 -7.19
C TRP A 388 -26.77 14.82 -7.97
N LEU A 389 -26.80 14.75 -9.30
CA LEU A 389 -27.28 15.82 -10.16
C LEU A 389 -28.03 15.25 -11.36
N GLN A 390 -29.26 15.72 -11.57
CA GLN A 390 -30.17 15.22 -12.62
C GLN A 390 -30.18 16.10 -13.88
N SER A 391 -29.61 17.30 -13.82
CA SER A 391 -29.48 18.19 -14.97
C SER A 391 -28.62 19.38 -14.58
N GLY A 392 -28.06 20.07 -15.57
CA GLY A 392 -27.35 21.33 -15.36
C GLY A 392 -25.97 21.37 -15.99
N LEU A 393 -25.39 20.22 -16.34
CA LEU A 393 -24.20 20.13 -17.19
C LEU A 393 -24.65 20.05 -18.65
N ASP A 394 -23.92 20.76 -19.51
CA ASP A 394 -24.03 20.67 -20.96
C ASP A 394 -23.08 19.56 -21.49
N PRO A 395 -23.39 18.90 -22.62
CA PRO A 395 -22.48 17.95 -23.26
C PRO A 395 -21.07 18.50 -23.57
N ASP A 396 -20.91 19.81 -23.75
CA ASP A 396 -19.61 20.47 -23.97
C ASP A 396 -18.88 20.87 -22.67
N ASP A 397 -19.45 20.56 -21.50
CA ASP A 397 -18.83 20.81 -20.20
C ASP A 397 -17.75 19.77 -19.89
N ILE A 398 -16.59 20.25 -19.46
CA ILE A 398 -15.52 19.42 -18.87
C ILE A 398 -15.69 19.47 -17.35
N PRO A 399 -16.04 18.34 -16.69
CA PRO A 399 -16.21 18.32 -15.25
C PRO A 399 -14.85 18.23 -14.55
N LEU A 400 -14.73 18.91 -13.41
CA LEU A 400 -13.56 18.91 -12.53
C LEU A 400 -14.05 18.82 -11.09
N LEU A 401 -13.17 18.40 -10.18
CA LEU A 401 -13.45 18.37 -8.75
C LEU A 401 -12.47 19.25 -7.99
N ALA A 402 -12.99 20.07 -7.06
CA ALA A 402 -12.20 20.92 -6.18
C ALA A 402 -13.06 21.48 -5.05
N ASP A 403 -12.48 21.70 -3.87
CA ASP A 403 -13.08 22.53 -2.82
C ASP A 403 -12.95 24.01 -3.22
N VAL A 404 -13.99 24.57 -3.87
CA VAL A 404 -13.93 25.93 -4.42
C VAL A 404 -14.42 27.00 -3.43
N ASP A 405 -15.15 26.60 -2.40
CA ASP A 405 -15.64 27.49 -1.36
C ASP A 405 -14.81 27.44 -0.06
N GLY A 406 -13.87 26.49 0.05
CA GLY A 406 -12.92 26.34 1.15
C GLY A 406 -13.53 25.69 2.39
N ASN A 407 -14.58 24.88 2.24
CA ASN A 407 -15.31 24.25 3.34
C ASN A 407 -14.75 22.88 3.76
N GLY A 408 -13.77 22.35 3.02
CA GLY A 408 -13.15 21.03 3.22
C GLY A 408 -13.84 19.88 2.51
N VAL A 409 -14.92 20.13 1.76
CA VAL A 409 -15.65 19.16 0.93
C VAL A 409 -15.40 19.48 -0.53
N THR A 410 -15.20 18.45 -1.33
CA THR A 410 -14.95 18.63 -2.76
C THR A 410 -16.25 18.97 -3.51
N ASP A 411 -16.24 20.06 -4.28
CA ASP A 411 -17.34 20.48 -5.14
C ASP A 411 -17.15 20.01 -6.58
N LEU A 412 -18.22 20.05 -7.37
CA LEU A 412 -18.17 19.83 -8.81
C LEU A 412 -18.04 21.16 -9.55
N LEU A 413 -17.03 21.28 -10.40
CA LEU A 413 -16.90 22.38 -11.37
C LEU A 413 -17.23 21.87 -12.78
N ALA A 414 -17.83 22.72 -13.60
CA ALA A 414 -18.11 22.44 -15.00
C ALA A 414 -17.58 23.59 -15.87
N TYR A 415 -16.59 23.29 -16.72
CA TYR A 415 -16.01 24.23 -17.66
C TYR A 415 -16.56 24.01 -19.07
N HIS A 416 -17.36 24.95 -19.56
CA HIS A 416 -17.95 24.88 -20.89
C HIS A 416 -16.91 25.22 -21.96
N LYS A 417 -16.48 24.22 -22.73
CA LYS A 417 -15.27 24.31 -23.58
C LYS A 417 -15.29 25.47 -24.58
N THR A 418 -16.43 25.74 -25.20
CA THR A 418 -16.55 26.70 -26.31
C THR A 418 -16.84 28.13 -25.86
N SER A 419 -17.62 28.31 -24.78
CA SER A 419 -17.91 29.64 -24.23
C SER A 419 -16.88 30.11 -23.21
N GLY A 420 -16.16 29.17 -22.60
CA GLY A 420 -15.26 29.41 -21.49
C GLY A 420 -15.97 29.59 -20.14
N GLU A 421 -17.30 29.47 -20.07
CA GLU A 421 -18.04 29.61 -18.82
C GLU A 421 -17.60 28.53 -17.82
N LEU A 422 -17.34 28.94 -16.58
CA LEU A 422 -17.08 28.02 -15.47
C LEU A 422 -18.24 28.11 -14.49
N LYS A 423 -18.80 26.97 -14.10
CA LYS A 423 -19.81 26.86 -13.04
C LYS A 423 -19.31 26.00 -11.90
N ALA A 424 -19.74 26.29 -10.68
CA ALA A 424 -19.54 25.43 -9.52
C ALA A 424 -20.88 24.95 -8.96
N TYR A 425 -20.93 23.69 -8.59
CA TYR A 425 -22.06 22.99 -7.99
C TYR A 425 -21.58 22.50 -6.62
N SER A 426 -21.89 23.26 -5.58
CA SER A 426 -21.40 22.95 -4.23
C SER A 426 -21.94 21.62 -3.74
N SER A 427 -21.10 20.79 -3.14
CA SER A 427 -21.54 19.56 -2.51
C SER A 427 -22.17 19.84 -1.15
N ASN A 428 -23.33 19.24 -0.91
CA ASN A 428 -23.96 19.22 0.43
C ASN A 428 -23.79 17.85 1.12
N THR A 429 -22.79 17.06 0.70
CA THR A 429 -22.47 15.68 1.14
C THR A 429 -23.43 14.57 0.68
N LEU A 430 -24.57 14.94 0.08
CA LEU A 430 -25.58 13.99 -0.42
C LEU A 430 -26.04 14.29 -1.85
N SER A 431 -25.82 15.51 -2.33
CA SER A 431 -26.08 15.94 -3.70
C SER A 431 -25.22 17.16 -4.05
N PHE A 432 -25.25 17.56 -5.32
CA PHE A 432 -24.71 18.85 -5.75
C PHE A 432 -25.83 19.88 -5.86
N ASP A 433 -25.60 21.07 -5.31
CA ASP A 433 -26.52 22.20 -5.41
C ASP A 433 -26.55 22.78 -6.84
N PRO A 434 -27.59 23.56 -7.22
CA PRO A 434 -27.65 24.16 -8.55
C PRO A 434 -26.43 25.03 -8.87
N GLY A 435 -25.90 24.85 -10.08
CA GLY A 435 -24.66 25.49 -10.53
C GLY A 435 -24.71 27.01 -10.49
N GLN A 436 -23.67 27.61 -9.90
CA GLN A 436 -23.43 29.05 -9.87
C GLN A 436 -22.29 29.42 -10.81
N SER A 437 -22.39 30.56 -11.51
CA SER A 437 -21.32 31.02 -12.40
C SER A 437 -20.11 31.50 -11.60
N TYR A 438 -18.94 30.99 -11.95
CA TYR A 438 -17.62 31.39 -11.47
C TYR A 438 -16.85 32.20 -12.55
N GLY A 439 -17.60 32.84 -13.45
CA GLY A 439 -17.06 33.67 -14.51
C GLY A 439 -16.67 32.90 -15.77
N THR A 440 -15.76 33.47 -16.54
CA THR A 440 -15.38 32.98 -17.87
C THR A 440 -13.86 32.88 -17.95
N LEU A 441 -13.36 31.68 -18.26
CA LEU A 441 -11.97 31.41 -18.62
C LEU A 441 -11.77 31.62 -20.13
N LYS A 442 -10.53 31.48 -20.60
CA LYS A 442 -10.29 31.42 -22.06
C LYS A 442 -11.00 30.18 -22.62
N PRO A 443 -11.65 30.26 -23.80
CA PRO A 443 -12.24 29.09 -24.44
C PRO A 443 -11.15 28.12 -24.95
N ASP A 444 -11.56 26.90 -25.27
CA ASP A 444 -10.73 25.84 -25.85
C ASP A 444 -9.47 25.46 -25.03
N LEU A 445 -9.54 25.56 -23.70
CA LEU A 445 -8.52 24.98 -22.82
C LEU A 445 -8.45 23.45 -23.00
N GLU A 446 -7.22 22.92 -23.02
CA GLU A 446 -6.94 21.49 -23.16
C GLU A 446 -6.94 20.77 -21.80
N LYS A 447 -6.53 21.47 -20.74
CA LYS A 447 -6.51 20.95 -19.37
C LYS A 447 -6.69 22.07 -18.36
N ILE A 448 -7.36 21.75 -17.26
CA ILE A 448 -7.47 22.60 -16.07
C ILE A 448 -7.08 21.74 -14.88
N VAL A 449 -6.14 22.20 -14.05
CA VAL A 449 -5.73 21.53 -12.82
C VAL A 449 -6.09 22.45 -11.65
N PRO A 450 -7.11 22.10 -10.85
CA PRO A 450 -7.41 22.81 -9.62
C PRO A 450 -6.34 22.52 -8.55
N VAL A 451 -5.80 23.56 -7.93
CA VAL A 451 -4.73 23.45 -6.93
C VAL A 451 -4.54 24.78 -6.18
N ASP A 452 -4.34 24.79 -4.86
CA ASP A 452 -4.03 26.04 -4.11
C ASP A 452 -2.56 26.44 -4.32
N LEU A 453 -2.30 27.33 -5.28
CA LEU A 453 -0.95 27.76 -5.66
C LEU A 453 -0.35 28.76 -4.67
N ASN A 454 -1.19 29.49 -3.93
CA ASN A 454 -0.78 30.64 -3.14
C ASN A 454 -0.89 30.43 -1.61
N LYS A 455 -1.41 29.28 -1.16
CA LYS A 455 -1.62 28.88 0.24
C LYS A 455 -2.65 29.74 1.00
N ASP A 456 -3.64 30.30 0.32
CA ASP A 456 -4.71 31.05 0.98
C ASP A 456 -5.89 30.16 1.42
N GLY A 457 -5.81 28.84 1.17
CA GLY A 457 -6.83 27.87 1.51
C GLY A 457 -7.99 27.83 0.51
N LYS A 458 -7.85 28.50 -0.64
CA LYS A 458 -8.80 28.43 -1.75
C LYS A 458 -8.14 27.80 -2.95
N VAL A 459 -8.95 27.14 -3.77
CA VAL A 459 -8.45 26.54 -4.99
C VAL A 459 -8.06 27.61 -6.01
N ASP A 460 -6.86 27.52 -6.58
CA ASP A 460 -6.47 28.25 -7.78
C ASP A 460 -6.52 27.29 -9.00
N LEU A 461 -6.24 27.79 -10.21
CA LEU A 461 -6.24 26.96 -11.42
C LEU A 461 -4.93 27.09 -12.20
N LEU A 462 -4.36 25.96 -12.60
CA LEU A 462 -3.43 25.92 -13.72
C LEU A 462 -4.21 25.59 -14.98
N VAL A 463 -4.18 26.48 -15.97
CA VAL A 463 -4.87 26.28 -17.25
C VAL A 463 -3.88 26.06 -18.37
N GLN A 464 -4.10 24.99 -19.14
CA GLN A 464 -3.29 24.61 -20.29
C GLN A 464 -3.99 24.96 -21.59
N ASN A 465 -3.30 25.69 -22.45
CA ASN A 465 -3.68 25.89 -23.85
C ASN A 465 -2.50 25.49 -24.73
N ARG A 466 -2.62 24.34 -25.42
CA ARG A 466 -1.54 23.71 -26.16
C ARG A 466 -0.34 23.47 -25.25
N LYS A 467 0.79 24.10 -25.55
CA LYS A 467 2.02 24.00 -24.77
C LYS A 467 2.14 25.03 -23.66
N MET A 468 1.19 25.95 -23.52
CA MET A 468 1.29 27.05 -22.56
C MET A 468 0.45 26.74 -21.32
N VAL A 469 1.05 26.93 -20.15
CA VAL A 469 0.39 26.85 -18.85
C VAL A 469 0.37 28.24 -18.21
N THR A 470 -0.77 28.66 -17.71
CA THR A 470 -0.96 29.92 -16.98
C THR A 470 -1.57 29.62 -15.61
N ALA A 471 -1.05 30.28 -14.56
CA ALA A 471 -1.65 30.25 -13.24
C ALA A 471 -2.76 31.32 -13.11
N LEU A 472 -3.94 30.91 -12.69
CA LEU A 472 -5.09 31.77 -12.40
C LEU A 472 -5.44 31.65 -10.93
N PHE A 473 -5.55 32.78 -10.24
CA PHE A 473 -5.83 32.81 -8.82
C PHE A 473 -7.30 33.13 -8.56
N GLN A 474 -7.89 32.51 -7.54
CA GLN A 474 -9.28 32.78 -7.17
C GLN A 474 -9.44 34.17 -6.54
N ASP A 475 -10.42 34.93 -7.05
CA ASP A 475 -10.79 36.28 -6.61
C ASP A 475 -12.33 36.34 -6.50
N GLY A 476 -12.83 35.92 -5.33
CA GLY A 476 -14.26 35.70 -5.11
C GLY A 476 -14.78 34.55 -5.98
N SER A 477 -15.77 34.82 -6.82
CA SER A 477 -16.34 33.86 -7.78
C SER A 477 -15.71 33.99 -9.18
N HIS A 478 -14.42 34.33 -9.27
CA HIS A 478 -13.71 34.49 -10.54
C HIS A 478 -12.28 33.97 -10.42
N PHE A 479 -11.66 33.61 -11.54
CA PHE A 479 -10.25 33.24 -11.62
C PHE A 479 -9.50 34.20 -12.55
N ARG A 480 -8.37 34.75 -12.08
CA ARG A 480 -7.61 35.77 -12.83
C ARG A 480 -6.11 35.54 -12.73
N PRO A 481 -5.35 35.76 -13.83
CA PRO A 481 -3.90 35.76 -13.74
C PRO A 481 -3.41 36.99 -12.97
N LYS A 482 -2.41 36.81 -12.11
CA LYS A 482 -1.66 37.93 -11.49
C LYS A 482 -0.45 38.37 -12.34
N SER A 483 -0.07 37.55 -13.31
CA SER A 483 1.04 37.78 -14.25
C SER A 483 0.69 37.25 -15.64
N GLU A 484 1.25 37.86 -16.67
CA GLU A 484 1.18 37.37 -18.06
C GLU A 484 2.23 36.27 -18.34
N ALA A 485 3.02 35.88 -17.34
CA ALA A 485 3.98 34.80 -17.47
C ALA A 485 3.27 33.46 -17.73
N ALA A 486 3.73 32.75 -18.76
CA ALA A 486 3.28 31.40 -19.06
C ALA A 486 4.48 30.45 -19.09
N LEU A 487 4.29 29.26 -18.54
CA LEU A 487 5.21 28.15 -18.71
C LEU A 487 4.97 27.50 -20.07
N VAL A 488 6.03 27.23 -20.84
CA VAL A 488 5.93 26.60 -22.16
C VAL A 488 6.56 25.22 -22.10
N PHE A 489 5.81 24.18 -22.47
CA PHE A 489 6.31 22.81 -22.52
C PHE A 489 7.52 22.69 -23.44
N LYS A 490 8.58 22.06 -22.93
CA LYS A 490 9.76 21.68 -23.70
C LYS A 490 9.43 20.59 -24.73
N HIS A 491 8.54 19.66 -24.36
CA HIS A 491 8.16 18.50 -25.16
C HIS A 491 6.65 18.49 -25.46
N ASP A 492 6.28 18.05 -26.66
CA ASP A 492 4.90 18.05 -27.16
C ASP A 492 4.00 17.03 -26.45
N ASP A 493 4.59 15.99 -25.89
CA ASP A 493 3.92 14.91 -25.15
C ASP A 493 3.93 15.13 -23.64
N ALA A 494 4.35 16.31 -23.16
CA ALA A 494 4.41 16.60 -21.74
C ALA A 494 3.01 16.63 -21.12
N ILE A 495 2.90 15.99 -19.95
CA ILE A 495 1.69 15.91 -19.15
C ILE A 495 1.85 16.84 -17.95
N LEU A 496 0.89 17.75 -17.77
CA LEU A 496 0.82 18.69 -16.64
C LEU A 496 0.17 18.04 -15.42
N LEU A 497 0.83 18.09 -14.27
CA LEU A 497 0.31 17.73 -12.95
C LEU A 497 0.69 18.82 -11.93
N SER A 498 0.12 18.79 -10.73
CA SER A 498 0.56 19.65 -9.63
C SER A 498 0.30 19.03 -8.27
N GLY A 499 1.23 19.22 -7.34
CA GLY A 499 1.15 18.77 -5.95
C GLY A 499 2.45 19.08 -5.20
N ASP A 500 2.39 19.12 -3.87
CA ASP A 500 3.57 19.40 -3.02
C ASP A 500 4.45 18.16 -2.93
N VAL A 501 5.60 18.16 -3.59
CA VAL A 501 6.53 17.01 -3.58
C VAL A 501 7.71 17.23 -2.64
N ASN A 502 7.90 18.46 -2.12
CA ASN A 502 9.07 18.84 -1.31
C ASN A 502 8.73 19.26 0.13
N GLY A 503 7.46 19.23 0.52
CA GLY A 503 7.00 19.45 1.89
C GLY A 503 7.00 20.89 2.34
N ASP A 504 7.17 21.86 1.43
CA ASP A 504 7.07 23.26 1.78
C ASP A 504 5.61 23.77 1.88
N LYS A 505 4.64 22.89 1.55
CA LYS A 505 3.18 23.11 1.46
C LYS A 505 2.72 23.88 0.22
N GLN A 506 3.61 24.22 -0.70
CA GLN A 506 3.31 24.91 -1.96
C GLN A 506 3.40 23.84 -3.04
N PRO A 507 2.32 23.64 -3.80
CA PRO A 507 2.35 22.60 -4.82
C PRO A 507 3.29 22.99 -5.95
N GLU A 508 4.16 22.07 -6.33
CA GLU A 508 4.94 22.18 -7.55
C GLU A 508 4.06 21.99 -8.78
N VAL A 509 4.46 22.59 -9.89
CA VAL A 509 4.00 22.26 -11.23
C VAL A 509 4.95 21.25 -11.82
N ILE A 510 4.40 20.09 -12.20
CA ILE A 510 5.16 18.93 -12.66
C ILE A 510 4.85 18.71 -14.13
N LEU A 511 5.89 18.70 -14.97
CA LEU A 511 5.78 18.31 -16.37
C LEU A 511 6.50 16.99 -16.59
N TYR A 512 5.77 15.95 -17.00
CA TYR A 512 6.36 14.66 -17.35
C TYR A 512 6.24 14.39 -18.85
N SER A 513 7.36 14.13 -19.54
CA SER A 513 7.37 13.71 -20.95
C SER A 513 7.65 12.20 -21.04
N PRO A 514 6.65 11.36 -21.38
CA PRO A 514 6.84 9.91 -21.44
C PRO A 514 7.89 9.46 -22.47
N SER A 515 7.96 10.11 -23.65
CA SER A 515 8.95 9.75 -24.68
C SER A 515 10.38 10.12 -24.28
N ASN A 516 10.55 11.17 -23.48
CA ASN A 516 11.85 11.62 -23.00
C ASN A 516 12.23 11.06 -21.63
N GLY A 517 11.26 10.56 -20.86
CA GLY A 517 11.45 10.19 -19.45
C GLY A 517 11.87 11.37 -18.59
N GLU A 518 11.60 12.61 -19.02
CA GLU A 518 12.01 13.82 -18.31
C GLU A 518 10.88 14.28 -17.38
N ILE A 519 11.22 14.57 -16.13
CA ILE A 519 10.34 15.19 -15.13
C ILE A 519 10.91 16.56 -14.81
N GLU A 520 10.15 17.62 -15.07
CA GLU A 520 10.51 18.99 -14.72
C GLU A 520 9.60 19.48 -13.59
N LEU A 521 10.20 19.99 -12.51
CA LEU A 521 9.49 20.61 -11.40
C LEU A 521 9.62 22.12 -11.48
N TYR A 522 8.52 22.83 -11.27
CA TYR A 522 8.47 24.29 -11.22
C TYR A 522 7.74 24.74 -9.95
N THR A 523 8.29 25.74 -9.27
CA THR A 523 7.53 26.49 -8.25
C THR A 523 6.77 27.63 -8.92
N VAL A 524 5.64 28.01 -8.32
CA VAL A 524 4.83 29.15 -8.74
C VAL A 524 4.88 30.21 -7.66
N THR A 525 5.34 31.40 -8.01
CA THR A 525 5.32 32.55 -7.09
C THR A 525 3.89 33.01 -6.80
N PRO A 526 3.65 33.71 -5.68
CA PRO A 526 2.34 34.33 -5.39
C PRO A 526 1.85 35.29 -6.48
N GLU A 527 2.76 35.84 -7.29
CA GLU A 527 2.47 36.70 -8.45
C GLU A 527 2.20 35.91 -9.75
N GLY A 528 2.33 34.58 -9.75
CA GLY A 528 2.05 33.70 -10.90
C GLY A 528 3.21 33.49 -11.88
N ALA A 529 4.45 33.83 -11.50
CA ALA A 529 5.65 33.48 -12.26
C ALA A 529 6.15 32.07 -11.91
N PHE A 530 6.63 31.33 -12.92
CA PHE A 530 7.17 29.98 -12.79
C PHE A 530 8.69 29.99 -12.67
N HIS A 531 9.25 29.19 -11.76
CA HIS A 531 10.68 28.99 -11.61
C HIS A 531 11.03 27.51 -11.58
N ILE A 532 12.07 27.10 -12.31
CA ILE A 532 12.53 25.71 -12.27
C ILE A 532 13.04 25.35 -10.86
N ALA A 533 12.50 24.28 -10.31
CA ALA A 533 12.81 23.77 -8.97
C ALA A 533 13.63 22.47 -9.03
N GLY A 534 13.44 21.67 -10.08
CA GLY A 534 14.15 20.40 -10.24
C GLY A 534 14.00 19.81 -11.63
N ASN A 535 14.92 18.91 -11.99
CA ASN A 535 14.85 18.13 -13.22
C ASN A 535 15.35 16.71 -12.94
N PHE A 536 14.53 15.72 -13.28
CA PHE A 536 14.80 14.31 -13.05
C PHE A 536 14.63 13.54 -14.34
N SER A 537 15.26 12.37 -14.41
CA SER A 537 15.16 11.48 -15.56
C SER A 537 14.79 10.08 -15.09
N VAL A 538 13.68 9.57 -15.62
CA VAL A 538 13.23 8.20 -15.43
C VAL A 538 14.21 7.27 -16.18
N PRO A 539 14.91 6.37 -15.47
CA PRO A 539 15.90 5.51 -16.12
C PRO A 539 15.25 4.53 -17.09
N GLN A 540 16.04 4.03 -18.04
CA GLN A 540 15.60 3.05 -19.02
C GLN A 540 15.32 1.67 -18.38
N PRO A 541 14.40 0.87 -18.93
CA PRO A 541 13.56 1.16 -20.10
C PRO A 541 12.48 2.20 -19.77
N LYS A 542 12.37 3.22 -20.64
CA LYS A 542 11.29 4.19 -20.55
C LYS A 542 9.95 3.47 -20.66
N ARG A 543 9.10 3.73 -19.68
CA ARG A 543 7.72 3.31 -19.72
C ARG A 543 6.99 4.32 -20.58
N ASN A 544 6.36 3.88 -21.67
CA ASN A 544 5.42 4.68 -22.45
C ASN A 544 4.15 4.91 -21.62
N GLY A 545 4.34 5.56 -20.49
CA GLY A 545 3.49 5.42 -19.34
C GLY A 545 2.61 6.61 -19.13
N GLN A 546 1.41 6.32 -18.65
CA GLN A 546 0.56 7.32 -18.04
C GLN A 546 1.17 7.71 -16.70
N VAL A 547 0.80 8.88 -16.20
CA VAL A 547 1.32 9.39 -14.95
C VAL A 547 0.17 9.94 -14.12
N VAL A 548 0.18 9.63 -12.83
CA VAL A 548 -0.77 10.10 -11.84
C VAL A 548 0.01 10.60 -10.62
N LEU A 549 -0.67 11.35 -9.76
CA LEU A 549 -0.08 11.96 -8.59
C LEU A 549 -0.96 11.67 -7.36
N GLY A 550 -0.34 11.39 -6.22
CA GLY A 550 -1.02 11.23 -4.94
C GLY A 550 -0.03 10.79 -3.86
N ASP A 551 -0.30 11.10 -2.59
CA ASP A 551 0.54 10.69 -1.46
C ASP A 551 0.37 9.18 -1.19
N THR A 552 1.25 8.33 -1.70
CA THR A 552 1.05 6.87 -1.62
C THR A 552 1.55 6.26 -0.33
N ASP A 553 2.32 6.97 0.51
CA ASP A 553 2.84 6.43 1.78
C ASP A 553 2.41 7.19 3.03
N GLY A 554 1.65 8.27 2.87
CA GLY A 554 1.02 9.04 3.93
C GLY A 554 1.98 9.99 4.64
N ASP A 555 3.07 10.38 3.98
CA ASP A 555 4.05 11.32 4.55
C ASP A 555 3.65 12.80 4.36
N GLY A 556 2.53 13.05 3.66
CA GLY A 556 2.00 14.36 3.33
C GLY A 556 2.60 14.96 2.05
N LEU A 557 3.49 14.25 1.37
CA LEU A 557 4.07 14.65 0.10
C LEU A 557 3.40 13.89 -1.05
N ALA A 558 3.19 14.57 -2.16
CA ALA A 558 2.66 13.96 -3.36
C ALA A 558 3.72 13.06 -4.02
N ASP A 559 3.36 11.81 -4.30
CA ASP A 559 4.19 10.89 -5.07
C ASP A 559 3.77 10.87 -6.54
N LEU A 560 4.74 10.78 -7.43
CA LEU A 560 4.52 10.59 -8.86
C LEU A 560 4.51 9.10 -9.19
N VAL A 561 3.39 8.59 -9.70
CA VAL A 561 3.24 7.18 -10.10
C VAL A 561 3.20 7.06 -11.62
N ILE A 562 4.19 6.37 -12.18
CA ILE A 562 4.32 6.14 -13.63
C ILE A 562 3.85 4.73 -13.95
N TYR A 563 2.82 4.63 -14.78
CA TYR A 563 2.16 3.39 -15.14
C TYR A 563 2.45 2.99 -16.59
N ASP A 564 3.08 1.83 -16.80
CA ASP A 564 3.18 1.18 -18.12
C ASP A 564 1.99 0.22 -18.35
N PRO A 565 0.97 0.65 -19.11
CA PRO A 565 -0.19 -0.19 -19.39
C PRO A 565 0.15 -1.42 -20.24
N THR A 566 1.23 -1.41 -21.02
CA THR A 566 1.56 -2.55 -21.88
C THR A 566 1.98 -3.76 -21.05
N ASN A 567 2.75 -3.52 -19.98
CA ASN A 567 3.27 -4.56 -19.11
C ASN A 567 2.54 -4.65 -17.76
N GLY A 568 1.70 -3.67 -17.42
CA GLY A 568 0.99 -3.60 -16.13
C GLY A 568 1.93 -3.19 -15.00
N ILE A 569 2.87 -2.30 -15.28
CA ILE A 569 4.02 -2.08 -14.41
C ILE A 569 3.99 -0.65 -13.87
N TRP A 570 3.97 -0.51 -12.54
CA TRP A 570 3.80 0.75 -11.82
C TRP A 570 5.10 1.13 -11.12
N GLU A 571 5.59 2.34 -11.37
CA GLU A 571 6.77 2.93 -10.74
C GLU A 571 6.37 4.05 -9.80
N ILE A 572 6.97 4.13 -8.62
CA ILE A 572 6.73 5.23 -7.68
C ILE A 572 8.00 6.09 -7.63
N TRP A 573 7.81 7.40 -7.77
CA TRP A 573 8.77 8.44 -7.45
C TRP A 573 8.20 9.19 -6.27
N GLN A 574 8.73 8.91 -5.11
CA GLN A 574 8.26 9.48 -3.86
C GLN A 574 8.57 10.97 -3.80
N GLY A 575 7.68 11.74 -3.17
CA GLY A 575 8.02 13.06 -2.67
C GLY A 575 9.24 12.98 -1.75
N ASP A 576 10.09 13.99 -1.79
CA ASP A 576 11.24 14.07 -0.90
C ASP A 576 11.56 15.52 -0.57
N ALA A 577 11.54 15.86 0.72
CA ALA A 577 11.74 17.24 1.15
C ALA A 577 13.11 17.85 0.81
N LYS A 578 14.12 17.02 0.46
CA LYS A 578 15.47 17.48 0.10
C LYS A 578 15.68 17.48 -1.41
N LEU A 579 15.16 16.47 -2.10
CA LEU A 579 15.40 16.22 -3.51
C LEU A 579 14.24 16.65 -4.39
N GLY A 580 13.07 16.96 -3.85
CA GLY A 580 11.82 17.12 -4.58
C GLY A 580 11.20 15.78 -4.96
N LEU A 581 11.96 14.92 -5.64
CA LEU A 581 11.53 13.55 -5.91
C LEU A 581 12.68 12.57 -5.68
N LYS A 582 12.35 11.41 -5.12
CA LYS A 582 13.25 10.27 -4.99
C LYS A 582 12.56 9.02 -5.50
N ARG A 583 13.23 8.27 -6.34
CA ARG A 583 12.68 7.03 -6.86
C ARG A 583 12.55 5.96 -5.78
N HIS A 584 11.40 5.29 -5.74
CA HIS A 584 11.18 4.13 -4.90
C HIS A 584 11.92 2.89 -5.42
N ASP A 585 12.46 2.09 -4.50
CA ASP A 585 13.30 0.95 -4.84
C ASP A 585 12.50 -0.23 -5.40
N THR A 586 11.17 -0.26 -5.28
CA THR A 586 10.29 -1.30 -5.82
C THR A 586 9.28 -0.77 -6.85
N LEU A 587 9.09 -1.57 -7.90
CA LEU A 587 7.95 -1.53 -8.79
C LEU A 587 6.87 -2.41 -8.22
N TYR A 588 5.67 -2.09 -8.63
CA TYR A 588 4.52 -2.92 -8.45
C TYR A 588 4.06 -3.51 -9.79
N GLY A 589 3.72 -4.79 -9.77
CA GLY A 589 3.18 -5.52 -10.92
C GLY A 589 4.11 -6.59 -11.51
N PRO A 590 3.66 -7.27 -12.57
CA PRO A 590 2.56 -6.88 -13.45
C PRO A 590 1.18 -6.92 -12.77
N TRP A 591 0.49 -5.76 -12.71
CA TRP A 591 -0.92 -5.59 -12.33
C TRP A 591 -1.67 -4.66 -13.30
N ALA A 592 -2.87 -5.09 -13.72
CA ALA A 592 -3.77 -4.41 -14.65
C ALA A 592 -3.23 -4.09 -16.07
N TYR A 593 -2.42 -4.94 -16.72
CA TYR A 593 -1.95 -4.65 -18.09
C TYR A 593 -3.08 -4.60 -19.14
N GLY A 594 -2.86 -3.91 -20.25
CA GLY A 594 -3.76 -3.82 -21.40
C GLY A 594 -4.03 -2.38 -21.82
N LYS A 595 -5.13 -2.14 -22.54
CA LYS A 595 -5.57 -0.78 -22.92
C LYS A 595 -6.38 -0.16 -21.79
N ARG A 596 -5.68 0.27 -20.74
CA ARG A 596 -6.26 0.78 -19.49
C ARG A 596 -5.78 2.19 -19.18
N VAL A 597 -6.52 2.91 -18.36
CA VAL A 597 -6.19 4.27 -17.89
C VAL A 597 -5.93 4.26 -16.38
N ALA A 598 -4.90 4.97 -15.92
CA ALA A 598 -4.54 5.09 -14.52
C ALA A 598 -5.18 6.31 -13.86
N PHE A 599 -5.55 6.15 -12.59
CA PHE A 599 -5.88 7.24 -11.66
C PHE A 599 -5.23 6.95 -10.30
N ALA A 600 -5.19 7.97 -9.44
CA ALA A 600 -4.82 7.85 -8.04
C ALA A 600 -5.80 8.65 -7.18
N ALA A 601 -6.22 8.09 -6.04
CA ALA A 601 -7.21 8.66 -5.13
C ALA A 601 -7.19 7.90 -3.79
N ASP A 602 -7.52 8.54 -2.67
CA ASP A 602 -7.64 7.88 -1.36
C ASP A 602 -9.02 7.21 -1.26
N LEU A 603 -9.14 6.03 -1.86
CA LEU A 603 -10.43 5.37 -2.00
C LEU A 603 -10.85 4.69 -0.72
N ASP A 604 -9.94 4.17 0.11
CA ASP A 604 -10.29 3.51 1.38
C ASP A 604 -10.28 4.45 2.61
N GLY A 605 -9.93 5.73 2.42
CA GLY A 605 -9.97 6.78 3.44
C GLY A 605 -8.86 6.64 4.48
N ASN A 606 -7.73 6.03 4.10
CA ASN A 606 -6.62 5.79 5.00
C ASN A 606 -5.57 6.92 5.02
N GLY A 607 -5.84 8.00 4.29
CA GLY A 607 -4.96 9.16 4.12
C GLY A 607 -3.89 8.95 3.05
N LYS A 608 -3.99 7.90 2.22
CA LYS A 608 -3.01 7.58 1.18
C LYS A 608 -3.72 7.36 -0.14
N ALA A 609 -3.09 7.81 -1.22
CA ALA A 609 -3.54 7.55 -2.56
C ALA A 609 -3.36 6.07 -2.93
N ASP A 610 -4.47 5.45 -3.29
CA ASP A 610 -4.54 4.15 -3.95
C ASP A 610 -4.30 4.31 -5.45
N ILE A 611 -3.95 3.22 -6.14
CA ILE A 611 -3.89 3.21 -7.60
C ILE A 611 -5.10 2.53 -8.22
N VAL A 612 -5.56 3.11 -9.31
CA VAL A 612 -6.77 2.69 -10.02
C VAL A 612 -6.45 2.44 -11.47
N SER A 613 -6.97 1.34 -12.01
CA SER A 613 -6.95 1.05 -13.44
C SER A 613 -8.38 0.98 -13.99
N PHE A 614 -8.64 1.77 -15.02
CA PHE A 614 -9.90 1.80 -15.75
C PHE A 614 -9.79 1.14 -17.13
N ASP A 615 -10.64 0.16 -17.42
CA ASP A 615 -10.87 -0.39 -18.76
C ASP A 615 -12.14 0.26 -19.36
N PRO A 616 -11.99 1.25 -20.26
CA PRO A 616 -13.13 1.96 -20.86
C PRO A 616 -13.97 1.07 -21.77
N LYS A 617 -13.42 -0.02 -22.31
CA LYS A 617 -14.16 -0.94 -23.18
C LYS A 617 -15.15 -1.78 -22.38
N GLN A 618 -14.79 -2.14 -21.15
CA GLN A 618 -15.61 -2.95 -20.26
C GLN A 618 -16.35 -2.12 -19.21
N SER A 619 -16.06 -0.82 -19.13
CA SER A 619 -16.50 0.07 -18.04
C SER A 619 -16.15 -0.51 -16.67
N LEU A 620 -14.96 -1.13 -16.55
CA LEU A 620 -14.48 -1.77 -15.33
C LEU A 620 -13.36 -0.95 -14.71
N LEU A 621 -13.44 -0.77 -13.40
CA LEU A 621 -12.41 -0.13 -12.60
C LEU A 621 -11.83 -1.17 -11.64
N ASP A 622 -10.52 -1.35 -11.66
CA ASP A 622 -9.76 -2.24 -10.79
C ASP A 622 -8.91 -1.38 -9.84
N LEU A 623 -8.95 -1.69 -8.54
CA LEU A 623 -8.25 -0.95 -7.49
C LEU A 623 -7.10 -1.77 -6.94
N SER A 624 -6.03 -1.10 -6.54
CA SER A 624 -4.99 -1.66 -5.69
C SER A 624 -4.70 -0.66 -4.57
N LEU A 625 -4.96 -1.06 -3.33
CA LEU A 625 -4.90 -0.15 -2.18
C LEU A 625 -3.46 0.03 -1.70
N SER A 626 -3.13 1.23 -1.22
CA SER A 626 -1.84 1.52 -0.59
C SER A 626 -1.91 1.33 0.92
N PHE A 627 -0.93 0.58 1.45
CA PHE A 627 -0.74 0.41 2.89
C PHE A 627 0.68 0.77 3.34
N ARG A 628 1.45 1.45 2.49
CA ARG A 628 2.81 1.91 2.78
C ARG A 628 2.82 2.83 4.01
N HIS A 629 3.96 2.95 4.66
CA HIS A 629 4.13 3.90 5.76
C HIS A 629 5.29 4.84 5.42
N ALA A 630 5.15 6.12 5.77
CA ALA A 630 6.24 7.07 5.78
C ALA A 630 7.45 6.51 6.56
N LYS A 631 8.65 6.59 5.99
CA LYS A 631 9.91 6.10 6.59
C LYS A 631 10.58 7.14 7.49
#